data_AF-A0A538AP97-F1
#
_entry.id   AF-A0A538AP97-F1
#
_cell.length_a   1.000
_cell.length_b   1.000
_cell.length_c   1.000
_cell.angle_alpha   90.00
_cell.angle_beta   90.00
_cell.angle_gamma   90.00
#
_symmetry.space_group_name_H-M   'P 1'
#
loop_
_entity.id
_entity.type
_entity.pdbx_description
1 polymer ?
#
loop_
_entity_poly.entity_id
_entity_poly.type
_entity_poly.pdbx_seq_one_letter_code
_entity_poly.pdbx_strand_id
1 'polypeptide(L)'
;MMVKRGRWTGWRLAALAAGLPMIEAVLIDVFAPSARALAPQASALGPFGVFHDLRWLLVYHRSWSLFIVELTAAIVIRGVLIGLFVREAWPEDQPKPAARASIARGILFTLGAAVVLGPWAIIMFAQAVIPVSWFFFAAIPPFLIIAVLIDHASVSSWLRRPPIRVFGLVLLSFLVLSIGGALMTLSTRPAGVLVAGAVGLFNAYAWRATVSGVVSRRAARRTASVPAALIVFLAVVVGGSAIGFAAKAPRVTDRKPLPDNGTSGRPVLIVKGFGGSYAGGRTYDLGRGFLTRRFSYAGSSTTGRPLPYKPVDTASPMNVLIARMDRQVRALNHATTLPVSIIAESEGSLIAERYLEADPSAPGDRLIVLSPILAPGSVYYPPRGRDGWGVAAGWGLRGLASVMSAVSPLHFEADAPIVRDVVDQPSAFHDACFTGPVARVEFLPLADAVAAREEGEPATRVTVVTAFHGGLLGDPSMRAHIRSVLLNAPERADHSMQTLDTVVWAGAGAWRVPPLEPSLNPAWHSAACP
;
A
#
# COMPACT_ATOMS: atom_id res chain seq x y z
N MET A 1 -9.31 -46.09 -34.02
CA MET A 1 -9.28 -44.69 -33.56
C MET A 1 -10.29 -44.55 -32.43
N MET A 2 -9.83 -44.77 -31.19
CA MET A 2 -10.70 -44.89 -30.02
C MET A 2 -10.31 -43.77 -29.05
N VAL A 3 -11.17 -42.77 -28.91
CA VAL A 3 -11.00 -41.67 -27.97
C VAL A 3 -11.11 -42.25 -26.55
N LYS A 4 -9.97 -42.53 -25.92
CA LYS A 4 -9.92 -42.74 -24.47
C LYS A 4 -10.37 -41.43 -23.83
N ARG A 5 -11.62 -41.39 -23.36
CA ARG A 5 -12.09 -40.41 -22.38
C ARG A 5 -11.20 -40.54 -21.14
N GLY A 6 -10.18 -39.68 -21.05
CA GLY A 6 -9.30 -39.59 -19.91
C GLY A 6 -10.12 -39.21 -18.69
N ARG A 7 -10.28 -40.16 -17.76
CA ARG A 7 -10.68 -39.87 -16.38
C ARG A 7 -9.75 -38.77 -15.86
N TRP A 8 -10.30 -37.76 -15.18
CA TRP A 8 -9.53 -36.74 -14.48
C TRP A 8 -8.55 -37.40 -13.49
N THR A 9 -7.30 -37.60 -13.91
CA THR A 9 -6.17 -38.06 -13.08
C THR A 9 -5.55 -36.92 -12.25
N GLY A 10 -6.06 -35.68 -12.41
CA GLY A 10 -5.61 -34.47 -11.73
C GLY A 10 -6.21 -34.24 -10.33
N TRP A 11 -6.88 -35.23 -9.73
CA TRP A 11 -7.54 -35.06 -8.42
C TRP A 11 -6.56 -34.67 -7.30
N ARG A 12 -5.32 -35.17 -7.34
CA ARG A 12 -4.27 -34.81 -6.36
C ARG A 12 -3.90 -33.35 -6.46
N LEU A 13 -3.69 -32.86 -7.69
CA LEU A 13 -3.39 -31.45 -7.95
C LEU A 13 -4.55 -30.56 -7.51
N ALA A 14 -5.78 -30.93 -7.84
CA ALA A 14 -6.99 -30.20 -7.43
C ALA A 14 -7.15 -30.19 -5.90
N ALA A 15 -7.00 -31.34 -5.24
CA ALA A 15 -7.09 -31.46 -3.78
C ALA A 15 -6.02 -30.63 -3.07
N LEU A 16 -4.77 -30.66 -3.54
CA LEU A 16 -3.70 -29.82 -3.00
C LEU A 16 -3.97 -28.33 -3.23
N ALA A 17 -4.33 -27.96 -4.46
CA ALA A 17 -4.48 -26.56 -4.83
C ALA A 17 -5.74 -25.90 -4.24
N ALA A 18 -6.82 -26.65 -4.03
CA ALA A 18 -8.03 -26.16 -3.35
C ALA A 18 -7.91 -26.28 -1.83
N GLY A 19 -7.38 -27.40 -1.32
CA GLY A 19 -7.31 -27.67 0.10
C GLY A 19 -6.38 -26.71 0.86
N LEU A 20 -5.23 -26.35 0.28
CA LEU A 20 -4.29 -25.43 0.94
C LEU A 20 -4.90 -24.04 1.20
N PRO A 21 -5.48 -23.33 0.20
CA PRO A 21 -6.21 -22.09 0.44
C PRO A 21 -7.38 -22.21 1.40
N MET A 22 -8.12 -23.32 1.37
CA MET A 22 -9.24 -23.52 2.31
C MET A 22 -8.74 -23.63 3.76
N ILE A 23 -7.67 -24.39 3.98
CA ILE A 23 -7.04 -24.51 5.31
C ILE A 23 -6.49 -23.16 5.74
N GLU A 24 -5.79 -22.45 4.86
CA GLU A 24 -5.25 -21.12 5.16
C GLU A 24 -6.36 -20.11 5.46
N ALA A 25 -7.48 -20.13 4.72
CA ALA A 25 -8.64 -19.28 5.01
C ALA A 25 -9.19 -19.51 6.41
N VAL A 26 -9.34 -20.77 6.83
CA VAL A 26 -9.79 -21.12 8.19
C VAL A 26 -8.80 -20.63 9.25
N LEU A 27 -7.50 -20.79 9.02
CA LEU A 27 -6.48 -20.32 9.96
C LEU A 27 -6.46 -18.79 10.05
N ILE A 28 -6.53 -18.09 8.91
CA ILE A 28 -6.56 -16.63 8.87
C ILE A 28 -7.82 -16.08 9.52
N ASP A 29 -8.99 -16.70 9.33
CA ASP A 29 -10.24 -16.30 10.00
C ASP A 29 -10.15 -16.37 11.54
N VAL A 30 -9.23 -17.16 12.09
CA VAL A 30 -8.98 -17.28 13.53
C VAL A 30 -7.89 -16.32 14.01
N PHE A 31 -6.78 -16.23 13.27
CA PHE A 31 -5.55 -15.56 13.77
C PHE A 31 -5.30 -14.17 13.17
N ALA A 32 -5.85 -13.86 12.00
CA ALA A 32 -5.63 -12.59 11.31
C ALA A 32 -6.79 -12.26 10.34
N PRO A 33 -8.04 -12.08 10.80
CA PRO A 33 -9.22 -12.03 9.93
C PRO A 33 -9.14 -10.98 8.81
N SER A 34 -8.49 -9.84 9.08
CA SER A 34 -8.27 -8.74 8.13
C SER A 34 -7.32 -9.10 6.97
N ALA A 35 -6.60 -10.23 7.05
CA ALA A 35 -5.72 -10.74 6.01
C ALA A 35 -6.39 -11.81 5.12
N ARG A 36 -7.69 -12.11 5.29
CA ARG A 36 -8.38 -13.22 4.60
C ARG A 36 -8.29 -13.20 3.08
N ALA A 37 -8.13 -12.03 2.48
CA ALA A 37 -7.94 -11.88 1.03
C ALA A 37 -6.65 -12.53 0.50
N LEU A 38 -5.70 -12.88 1.39
CA LEU A 38 -4.44 -13.53 1.03
C LEU A 38 -4.58 -15.04 0.80
N ALA A 39 -5.51 -15.71 1.50
CA ALA A 39 -5.63 -17.17 1.51
C ALA A 39 -5.64 -17.85 0.13
N PRO A 40 -6.28 -17.31 -0.93
CA PRO A 40 -6.23 -17.91 -2.26
C PRO A 40 -4.81 -18.08 -2.85
N GLN A 41 -3.82 -17.37 -2.31
CA GLN A 41 -2.44 -17.41 -2.79
C GLN A 41 -1.62 -18.58 -2.24
N ALA A 42 -2.13 -19.33 -1.25
CA ALA A 42 -1.48 -20.52 -0.69
C ALA A 42 -1.00 -21.51 -1.75
N SER A 43 -1.77 -21.65 -2.84
CA SER A 43 -1.50 -22.57 -3.95
C SER A 43 -1.22 -21.89 -5.29
N ALA A 44 -1.10 -20.56 -5.31
CA ALA A 44 -0.90 -19.81 -6.55
C ALA A 44 0.41 -20.19 -7.26
N LEU A 45 0.55 -19.75 -8.51
CA LEU A 45 1.79 -19.94 -9.28
C LEU A 45 3.00 -19.38 -8.53
N GLY A 46 4.18 -19.94 -8.83
CA GLY A 46 5.41 -19.74 -8.06
C GLY A 46 5.66 -18.30 -7.59
N PRO A 47 5.69 -17.28 -8.48
CA PRO A 47 5.97 -15.90 -8.08
C PRO A 47 4.93 -15.33 -7.11
N PHE A 48 3.65 -15.63 -7.29
CA PHE A 48 2.57 -15.16 -6.42
C PHE A 48 2.64 -15.81 -5.04
N GLY A 49 2.88 -17.12 -4.99
CA GLY A 49 3.06 -17.84 -3.72
C GLY A 49 4.30 -17.36 -2.93
N VAL A 50 5.41 -17.07 -3.61
CA VAL A 50 6.59 -16.50 -2.95
C VAL A 50 6.32 -15.08 -2.44
N PHE A 51 5.65 -14.24 -3.24
CA PHE A 51 5.29 -12.89 -2.83
C PHE A 51 4.29 -12.85 -1.67
N HIS A 52 3.39 -13.82 -1.61
CA HIS A 52 2.54 -14.09 -0.45
C HIS A 52 3.37 -14.34 0.81
N ASP A 53 4.30 -15.30 0.77
CA ASP A 53 5.09 -15.69 1.94
C ASP A 53 6.00 -14.55 2.43
N LEU A 54 6.61 -13.79 1.51
CA LEU A 54 7.44 -12.63 1.86
C LEU A 54 6.65 -11.59 2.65
N ARG A 55 5.38 -11.34 2.31
CA ARG A 55 4.55 -10.34 3.00
C ARG A 55 4.20 -10.77 4.41
N TRP A 56 3.93 -12.06 4.65
CA TRP A 56 3.78 -12.61 5.99
C TRP A 56 5.09 -12.54 6.78
N LEU A 57 6.18 -13.01 6.17
CA LEU A 57 7.49 -13.06 6.79
C LEU A 57 7.97 -11.67 7.23
N LEU A 58 7.75 -10.62 6.43
CA LEU A 58 8.18 -9.26 6.77
C LEU A 58 7.45 -8.67 7.98
N VAL A 59 6.26 -9.16 8.31
CA VAL A 59 5.46 -8.67 9.44
C VAL A 59 5.69 -9.50 10.70
N TYR A 60 5.67 -10.83 10.56
CA TYR A 60 5.57 -11.76 11.69
C TYR A 60 6.92 -12.39 12.10
N HIS A 61 7.92 -11.56 12.40
CA HIS A 61 9.19 -12.00 13.01
C HIS A 61 9.68 -10.99 14.05
N ARG A 62 10.21 -11.44 15.19
CA ARG A 62 10.61 -10.55 16.31
C ARG A 62 12.12 -10.32 16.49
N SER A 63 12.95 -11.09 15.79
CA SER A 63 14.42 -10.99 15.86
C SER A 63 15.05 -11.48 14.56
N TRP A 64 16.32 -11.13 14.33
CA TRP A 64 17.07 -11.59 13.15
C TRP A 64 17.22 -13.11 13.08
N SER A 65 17.48 -13.75 14.22
CA SER A 65 17.60 -15.22 14.27
C SER A 65 16.30 -15.89 13.87
N LEU A 66 15.16 -15.39 14.39
CA LEU A 66 13.86 -15.92 14.03
C LEU A 66 13.55 -15.66 12.55
N PHE A 67 13.83 -14.46 12.04
CA PHE A 67 13.68 -14.14 10.63
C PHE A 67 14.46 -15.09 9.72
N ILE A 68 15.72 -15.42 10.05
CA ILE A 68 16.54 -16.36 9.25
C ILE A 68 15.93 -17.77 9.27
N VAL A 69 15.45 -18.23 10.43
CA VAL A 69 14.79 -19.54 10.58
C VAL A 69 13.50 -19.57 9.77
N GLU A 70 12.63 -18.57 9.91
CA GLU A 70 11.35 -18.46 9.21
C GLU A 70 11.53 -18.27 7.70
N LEU A 71 12.51 -17.47 7.27
CA LEU A 71 12.87 -17.34 5.85
C LEU A 71 13.33 -18.68 5.27
N THR A 72 14.16 -19.42 6.01
CA THR A 72 14.64 -20.74 5.59
C THR A 72 13.47 -21.72 5.50
N ALA A 73 12.58 -21.73 6.51
CA ALA A 73 11.39 -22.55 6.53
C ALA A 73 10.45 -22.21 5.37
N ALA A 74 10.18 -20.92 5.12
CA ALA A 74 9.38 -20.44 4.00
C ALA A 74 9.99 -20.90 2.67
N ILE A 75 11.31 -20.76 2.49
CA ILE A 75 12.00 -21.21 1.28
C ILE A 75 11.83 -22.72 1.05
N VAL A 76 12.02 -23.51 2.10
CA VAL A 76 11.93 -24.98 2.02
C VAL A 76 10.48 -25.42 1.79
N ILE A 77 9.53 -24.95 2.60
CA ILE A 77 8.11 -25.34 2.52
C ILE A 77 7.54 -24.93 1.17
N ARG A 78 7.70 -23.67 0.76
CA ARG A 78 7.23 -23.18 -0.55
C ARG A 78 7.94 -23.90 -1.69
N GLY A 79 9.25 -24.15 -1.57
CA GLY A 79 10.01 -24.89 -2.58
C GLY A 79 9.52 -26.33 -2.76
N VAL A 80 9.19 -27.02 -1.66
CA VAL A 80 8.57 -28.36 -1.68
C VAL A 80 7.19 -28.29 -2.33
N LEU A 81 6.34 -27.34 -1.94
CA LEU A 81 5.01 -27.15 -2.53
C LEU A 81 5.08 -26.90 -4.03
N ILE A 82 5.96 -26.01 -4.48
CA ILE A 82 6.18 -25.76 -5.92
C ILE A 82 6.66 -27.03 -6.62
N GLY A 83 7.60 -27.77 -6.03
CA GLY A 83 8.07 -29.04 -6.60
C GLY A 83 6.96 -30.09 -6.74
N LEU A 84 6.06 -30.16 -5.77
CA LEU A 84 4.87 -31.03 -5.80
C LEU A 84 3.87 -30.57 -6.86
N PHE A 85 3.53 -29.28 -6.90
CA PHE A 85 2.64 -28.72 -7.92
C PHE A 85 3.17 -28.99 -9.33
N VAL A 86 4.46 -28.74 -9.59
CA VAL A 86 5.09 -29.01 -10.89
C VAL A 86 5.03 -30.49 -11.25
N ARG A 87 5.29 -31.39 -10.30
CA ARG A 87 5.26 -32.84 -10.53
C ARG A 87 3.84 -33.37 -10.77
N GLU A 88 2.85 -32.87 -10.05
CA GLU A 88 1.44 -33.29 -10.20
C GLU A 88 0.78 -32.66 -11.42
N ALA A 89 1.23 -31.47 -11.85
CA ALA A 89 0.81 -30.81 -13.07
C ALA A 89 1.53 -31.31 -14.34
N TRP A 90 2.47 -32.25 -14.21
CA TRP A 90 3.26 -32.76 -15.34
C TRP A 90 2.39 -33.50 -16.37
N PRO A 91 2.60 -33.31 -17.69
CA PRO A 91 1.83 -33.98 -18.73
C PRO A 91 1.88 -35.52 -18.61
N GLU A 92 0.73 -36.17 -18.78
CA GLU A 92 0.57 -37.62 -18.62
C GLU A 92 1.26 -38.42 -19.73
N ASP A 93 1.47 -37.81 -20.90
CA ASP A 93 2.16 -38.36 -22.06
C ASP A 93 3.68 -38.30 -21.95
N GLN A 94 4.22 -37.74 -20.85
CA GLN A 94 5.66 -37.58 -20.64
C GLN A 94 6.11 -38.17 -19.30
N PRO A 95 7.35 -38.68 -19.21
CA PRO A 95 7.87 -39.21 -17.96
C PRO A 95 7.94 -38.10 -16.91
N LYS A 96 7.26 -38.33 -15.77
CA LYS A 96 7.28 -37.38 -14.65
C LYS A 96 8.70 -37.23 -14.10
N PRO A 97 9.14 -36.00 -13.77
CA PRO A 97 10.44 -35.77 -13.14
C PRO A 97 10.49 -36.43 -11.76
N ALA A 98 11.67 -36.91 -11.36
CA ALA A 98 11.87 -37.45 -10.01
C ALA A 98 11.50 -36.42 -8.94
N ALA A 99 10.81 -36.83 -7.88
CA ALA A 99 10.32 -35.94 -6.83
C ALA A 99 11.44 -35.06 -6.23
N ARG A 100 12.60 -35.67 -5.92
CA ARG A 100 13.79 -34.96 -5.43
C ARG A 100 14.25 -33.83 -6.37
N ALA A 101 14.19 -34.05 -7.68
CA ALA A 101 14.66 -33.08 -8.66
C ALA A 101 13.67 -31.91 -8.80
N SER A 102 12.36 -32.20 -8.75
CA SER A 102 11.33 -31.15 -8.73
C SER A 102 11.39 -30.32 -7.46
N ILE A 103 11.56 -30.95 -6.29
CA ILE A 103 11.69 -30.27 -5.00
C ILE A 103 12.95 -29.41 -4.96
N ALA A 104 14.11 -29.95 -5.34
CA ALA A 104 15.35 -29.17 -5.37
C ALA A 104 15.24 -27.94 -6.30
N ARG A 105 14.59 -28.11 -7.46
CA ARG A 105 14.31 -26.98 -8.37
C ARG A 105 13.33 -25.98 -7.77
N GLY A 106 12.29 -26.45 -7.10
CA GLY A 106 11.34 -25.60 -6.39
C GLY A 106 12.01 -24.75 -5.32
N ILE A 107 12.89 -25.34 -4.51
CA ILE A 107 13.68 -24.63 -3.49
C ILE A 107 14.60 -23.58 -4.14
N LEU A 108 15.35 -23.94 -5.19
CA LEU A 108 16.21 -22.98 -5.90
C LEU A 108 15.41 -21.85 -6.54
N PHE A 109 14.25 -22.16 -7.10
CA PHE A 109 13.34 -21.16 -7.64
C PHE A 109 12.86 -20.21 -6.54
N THR A 110 12.37 -20.76 -5.42
CA THR A 110 11.87 -19.97 -4.29
C THR A 110 12.94 -19.06 -3.73
N LEU A 111 14.17 -19.55 -3.56
CA LEU A 111 15.31 -18.74 -3.11
C LEU A 111 15.56 -17.57 -4.06
N GLY A 112 15.67 -17.83 -5.36
CA GLY A 112 15.88 -16.78 -6.36
C GLY A 112 14.72 -15.78 -6.43
N ALA A 113 13.49 -16.28 -6.35
CA ALA A 113 12.28 -15.46 -6.37
C ALA A 113 12.20 -14.57 -5.12
N ALA A 114 12.54 -15.10 -3.94
CA ALA A 114 12.56 -14.35 -2.69
C ALA A 114 13.52 -13.14 -2.78
N VAL A 115 14.69 -13.32 -3.40
CA VAL A 115 15.67 -12.24 -3.60
C VAL A 115 15.13 -11.15 -4.53
N VAL A 116 14.58 -11.51 -5.70
CA VAL A 116 14.14 -10.51 -6.69
C VAL A 116 12.80 -9.86 -6.33
N LEU A 117 11.96 -10.55 -5.54
CA LEU A 117 10.65 -10.04 -5.11
C LEU A 117 10.70 -9.30 -3.77
N GLY A 118 11.72 -9.55 -2.94
CA GLY A 118 11.92 -8.92 -1.63
C GLY A 118 11.79 -7.40 -1.62
N PRO A 119 12.45 -6.65 -2.53
CA PRO A 119 12.33 -5.19 -2.58
C PRO A 119 10.90 -4.68 -2.75
N TRP A 120 10.07 -5.37 -3.54
CA TRP A 120 8.67 -4.98 -3.77
C TRP A 120 7.80 -5.33 -2.57
N ALA A 121 8.10 -6.43 -1.86
CA ALA A 121 7.44 -6.76 -0.60
C ALA A 121 7.77 -5.73 0.49
N ILE A 122 9.00 -5.19 0.51
CA ILE A 122 9.39 -4.07 1.39
C ILE A 122 8.61 -2.80 1.04
N ILE A 123 8.39 -2.50 -0.23
CA ILE A 123 7.55 -1.36 -0.64
C ILE A 123 6.09 -1.56 -0.20
N MET A 124 5.54 -2.78 -0.33
CA MET A 124 4.20 -3.08 0.20
C MET A 124 4.15 -2.98 1.74
N PHE A 125 5.23 -3.33 2.43
CA PHE A 125 5.35 -3.09 3.87
C PHE A 125 5.38 -1.59 4.19
N ALA A 126 6.10 -0.77 3.40
CA ALA A 126 6.08 0.69 3.53
C ALA A 126 4.66 1.27 3.37
N GLN A 127 3.88 0.71 2.44
CA GLN A 127 2.48 1.06 2.26
C GLN A 127 1.63 0.77 3.51
N ALA A 128 1.89 -0.32 4.23
CA ALA A 128 1.15 -0.59 5.47
C ALA A 128 1.57 0.32 6.64
N VAL A 129 2.76 0.91 6.57
CA VAL A 129 3.19 1.97 7.49
C VAL A 129 2.49 3.27 7.16
N ILE A 130 2.60 3.75 5.92
CA ILE A 130 1.94 4.97 5.41
C ILE A 130 1.12 4.60 4.15
N PRO A 131 -0.20 4.36 4.29
CA PRO A 131 -1.07 3.85 3.24
C PRO A 131 -1.41 4.90 2.18
N VAL A 132 -0.50 5.02 1.22
CA VAL A 132 -0.68 5.86 0.02
C VAL A 132 -0.56 5.02 -1.24
N SER A 133 -1.41 5.31 -2.23
CA SER A 133 -1.46 4.53 -3.49
C SER A 133 -0.14 4.47 -4.26
N TRP A 134 0.74 5.46 -4.12
CA TRP A 134 2.04 5.49 -4.79
C TRP A 134 2.89 4.25 -4.49
N PHE A 135 2.86 3.71 -3.26
CA PHE A 135 3.62 2.51 -2.93
C PHE A 135 3.07 1.27 -3.63
N PHE A 136 1.75 1.14 -3.73
CA PHE A 136 1.11 0.04 -4.46
C PHE A 136 1.50 0.05 -5.94
N PHE A 137 1.39 1.21 -6.60
CA PHE A 137 1.76 1.37 -8.00
C PHE A 137 3.27 1.32 -8.24
N ALA A 138 4.08 1.58 -7.23
CA ALA A 138 5.52 1.34 -7.28
C ALA A 138 5.87 -0.15 -7.10
N ALA A 139 5.06 -0.95 -6.39
CA ALA A 139 5.35 -2.34 -6.10
C ALA A 139 4.75 -3.35 -7.10
N ILE A 140 3.45 -3.23 -7.37
CA ILE A 140 2.68 -4.28 -8.06
C ILE A 140 3.03 -4.40 -9.55
N PRO A 141 3.13 -3.31 -10.34
CA PRO A 141 3.50 -3.45 -11.75
C PRO A 141 4.90 -4.07 -11.93
N PRO A 142 5.94 -3.65 -11.19
CA PRO A 142 7.24 -4.32 -11.22
C PRO A 142 7.20 -5.78 -10.78
N PHE A 143 6.48 -6.09 -9.71
CA PHE A 143 6.22 -7.47 -9.30
C PHE A 143 5.63 -8.30 -10.44
N LEU A 144 4.61 -7.78 -11.15
CA LEU A 144 3.96 -8.50 -12.26
C LEU A 144 4.90 -8.75 -13.45
N ILE A 145 5.73 -7.76 -13.79
CA ILE A 145 6.76 -7.91 -14.83
C ILE A 145 7.75 -9.00 -14.44
N ILE A 146 8.21 -9.01 -13.19
CA ILE A 146 9.12 -10.04 -12.68
C ILE A 146 8.43 -11.41 -12.66
N ALA A 147 7.18 -11.48 -12.21
CA ALA A 147 6.40 -12.71 -12.18
C ALA A 147 6.31 -13.34 -13.58
N VAL A 148 5.97 -12.54 -14.60
CA VAL A 148 5.99 -12.96 -16.01
C VAL A 148 7.34 -13.52 -16.43
N LEU A 149 8.43 -12.84 -16.04
CA LEU A 149 9.78 -13.21 -16.43
C LEU A 149 10.24 -14.54 -15.79
N ILE A 150 9.87 -14.78 -14.53
CA ILE A 150 10.40 -15.91 -13.75
C ILE A 150 9.43 -17.09 -13.60
N ASP A 151 8.14 -16.96 -13.92
CA ASP A 151 7.13 -18.01 -13.64
C ASP A 151 7.51 -19.42 -14.17
N HIS A 152 7.97 -19.48 -15.42
CA HIS A 152 8.41 -20.71 -16.10
C HIS A 152 9.63 -21.40 -15.45
N ALA A 153 10.30 -20.70 -14.55
CA ALA A 153 11.63 -21.06 -14.05
C ALA A 153 11.56 -22.03 -12.85
N SER A 154 10.36 -22.27 -12.33
CA SER A 154 10.04 -23.41 -11.46
C SER A 154 10.02 -24.75 -12.22
N VAL A 155 9.71 -24.71 -13.52
CA VAL A 155 9.61 -25.89 -14.40
C VAL A 155 10.89 -26.12 -15.18
N SER A 156 11.54 -25.05 -15.64
CA SER A 156 12.72 -25.09 -16.52
C SER A 156 13.82 -24.11 -16.07
N SER A 157 14.91 -23.99 -16.83
CA SER A 157 16.00 -23.05 -16.48
C SER A 157 15.58 -21.61 -16.67
N TRP A 158 15.96 -20.74 -15.72
CA TRP A 158 15.80 -19.29 -15.75
C TRP A 158 16.49 -18.62 -16.96
N LEU A 159 17.41 -19.32 -17.63
CA LEU A 159 18.09 -18.86 -18.85
C LEU A 159 17.27 -19.14 -20.13
N ARG A 160 16.00 -19.47 -20.01
CA ARG A 160 15.10 -19.65 -21.15
C ARG A 160 14.11 -18.49 -21.22
N ARG A 161 13.57 -18.25 -22.41
CA ARG A 161 12.51 -17.25 -22.59
C ARG A 161 11.17 -17.83 -22.16
N PRO A 162 10.34 -17.07 -21.41
CA PRO A 162 9.00 -17.52 -21.05
C PRO A 162 8.14 -17.73 -22.30
N PRO A 163 7.26 -18.74 -22.32
CA PRO A 163 6.24 -18.86 -23.36
C PRO A 163 5.26 -17.68 -23.33
N ILE A 164 4.86 -17.16 -24.50
CA ILE A 164 3.89 -16.05 -24.56
C ILE A 164 2.53 -16.43 -23.95
N ARG A 165 2.17 -17.73 -23.97
CA ARG A 165 0.98 -18.23 -23.27
C ARG A 165 1.09 -18.10 -21.75
N VAL A 166 2.30 -18.19 -21.20
CA VAL A 166 2.56 -18.00 -19.75
C VAL A 166 2.34 -16.55 -19.35
N PHE A 167 2.65 -15.57 -20.23
CA PHE A 167 2.31 -14.16 -19.98
C PHE A 167 0.82 -13.96 -19.72
N GLY A 168 -0.04 -14.45 -20.62
CA GLY A 168 -1.49 -14.32 -20.47
C GLY A 168 -2.02 -15.04 -19.22
N LEU A 169 -1.40 -16.15 -18.84
CA LEU A 169 -1.78 -16.92 -17.66
C LEU A 169 -1.35 -16.25 -16.35
N VAL A 170 -0.20 -15.58 -16.30
CA VAL A 170 0.24 -14.79 -15.15
C VAL A 170 -0.70 -13.61 -14.93
N LEU A 171 -1.07 -12.89 -16.00
CA LEU A 171 -2.06 -11.81 -15.91
C LEU A 171 -3.45 -12.30 -15.49
N LEU A 172 -3.89 -13.43 -16.04
CA LEU A 172 -5.16 -14.05 -15.63
C LEU A 172 -5.11 -14.49 -14.17
N SER A 173 -3.98 -15.01 -13.69
CA SER A 173 -3.79 -15.38 -12.28
C SER A 173 -3.86 -14.15 -11.37
N PHE A 174 -3.22 -13.04 -11.74
CA PHE A 174 -3.35 -11.77 -11.01
C PHE A 174 -4.82 -11.31 -10.93
N LEU A 175 -5.57 -11.38 -12.04
CA LEU A 175 -6.97 -11.01 -12.07
C LEU A 175 -7.83 -11.94 -11.19
N VAL A 176 -7.66 -13.25 -11.31
CA VAL A 176 -8.42 -14.23 -10.51
C VAL A 176 -8.09 -14.12 -9.03
N LEU A 177 -6.82 -13.88 -8.66
CA LEU A 177 -6.44 -13.66 -7.27
C LEU A 177 -7.01 -12.34 -6.73
N SER A 178 -7.08 -11.29 -7.54
CA SER A 178 -7.72 -10.02 -7.15
C SER A 178 -9.22 -10.19 -6.95
N ILE A 179 -9.92 -10.84 -7.88
CA ILE A 179 -11.35 -11.17 -7.75
C ILE A 179 -11.58 -12.09 -6.55
N GLY A 180 -10.72 -13.10 -6.39
CA GLY A 180 -10.72 -14.01 -5.24
C GLY A 180 -10.57 -13.25 -3.94
N GLY A 181 -9.61 -12.34 -3.84
CA GLY A 181 -9.42 -11.45 -2.69
C GLY A 181 -10.63 -10.55 -2.42
N ALA A 182 -11.27 -10.03 -3.47
CA ALA A 182 -12.49 -9.23 -3.33
C ALA A 182 -13.66 -10.05 -2.79
N LEU A 183 -13.90 -11.23 -3.37
CA LEU A 183 -14.94 -12.17 -2.93
C LEU A 183 -14.65 -12.68 -1.52
N MET A 184 -13.38 -12.96 -1.21
CA MET A 184 -12.94 -13.24 0.14
C MET A 184 -13.35 -12.09 1.04
N THR A 185 -12.98 -10.84 0.76
CA THR A 185 -13.27 -9.63 1.57
C THR A 185 -14.75 -9.28 1.72
N LEU A 186 -15.59 -9.59 0.74
CA LEU A 186 -17.00 -9.17 0.74
C LEU A 186 -17.98 -10.29 1.18
N SER A 187 -17.52 -11.52 1.36
CA SER A 187 -18.38 -12.67 1.72
C SER A 187 -18.43 -12.97 3.22
N THR A 188 -19.29 -13.90 3.63
CA THR A 188 -19.25 -14.45 4.99
C THR A 188 -18.07 -15.42 5.12
N ARG A 189 -17.57 -15.66 6.34
CA ARG A 189 -16.44 -16.59 6.58
C ARG A 189 -16.63 -17.98 5.92
N PRO A 190 -17.79 -18.65 6.05
CA PRO A 190 -18.00 -19.95 5.39
C PRO A 190 -17.96 -19.86 3.86
N ALA A 191 -18.54 -18.79 3.28
CA ALA A 191 -18.48 -18.56 1.85
C ALA A 191 -17.06 -18.25 1.37
N GLY A 192 -16.27 -17.53 2.18
CA GLY A 192 -14.84 -17.28 1.95
C GLY A 192 -14.05 -18.57 1.78
N VAL A 193 -14.24 -19.56 2.66
CA VAL A 193 -13.56 -20.87 2.52
C VAL A 193 -13.88 -21.53 1.17
N LEU A 194 -15.15 -21.46 0.72
CA LEU A 194 -15.54 -21.99 -0.60
C LEU A 194 -14.91 -21.20 -1.75
N VAL A 195 -14.83 -19.86 -1.64
CA VAL A 195 -14.15 -18.99 -2.61
C VAL A 195 -12.66 -19.36 -2.70
N ALA A 196 -11.98 -19.53 -1.56
CA ALA A 196 -10.58 -19.94 -1.53
C ALA A 196 -10.38 -21.30 -2.24
N GLY A 197 -11.26 -22.26 -2.01
CA GLY A 197 -11.28 -23.53 -2.73
C GLY A 197 -11.48 -23.38 -4.24
N ALA A 198 -12.43 -22.55 -4.67
CA ALA A 198 -12.71 -22.29 -6.09
C ALA A 198 -11.52 -21.63 -6.81
N VAL A 199 -10.88 -20.63 -6.18
CA VAL A 199 -9.65 -20.02 -6.71
C VAL A 199 -8.51 -21.03 -6.72
N GLY A 200 -8.43 -21.90 -5.71
CA GLY A 200 -7.48 -23.01 -5.68
C GLY A 200 -7.65 -24.00 -6.84
N LEU A 201 -8.89 -24.27 -7.27
CA LEU A 201 -9.14 -25.06 -8.48
C LEU A 201 -8.66 -24.34 -9.75
N PHE A 202 -8.80 -23.02 -9.82
CA PHE A 202 -8.18 -22.23 -10.88
C PHE A 202 -6.63 -22.32 -10.82
N ASN A 203 -6.04 -22.27 -9.62
CA ASN A 203 -4.59 -22.43 -9.46
C ASN A 203 -4.12 -23.81 -9.95
N ALA A 204 -4.87 -24.89 -9.71
CA ALA A 204 -4.59 -26.21 -10.28
C ALA A 204 -4.55 -26.17 -11.82
N TYR A 205 -5.54 -25.50 -12.44
CA TYR A 205 -5.55 -25.28 -13.89
C TYR A 205 -4.32 -24.49 -14.35
N ALA A 206 -3.98 -23.39 -13.66
CA ALA A 206 -2.85 -22.55 -14.00
C ALA A 206 -1.52 -23.31 -13.90
N TRP A 207 -1.31 -24.12 -12.87
CA TRP A 207 -0.15 -25.00 -12.76
C TRP A 207 -0.07 -25.97 -13.94
N ARG A 208 -1.16 -26.65 -14.28
CA ARG A 208 -1.21 -27.59 -15.42
C ARG A 208 -0.91 -26.90 -16.74
N ALA A 209 -1.50 -25.73 -16.99
CA ALA A 209 -1.30 -24.97 -18.20
C ALA A 209 0.14 -24.46 -18.33
N THR A 210 0.73 -23.98 -17.24
CA THR A 210 2.14 -23.53 -17.19
C THR A 210 3.09 -24.68 -17.45
N VAL A 211 2.98 -25.77 -16.70
CA VAL A 211 3.87 -26.93 -16.82
C VAL A 211 3.77 -27.54 -18.21
N SER A 212 2.55 -27.78 -18.71
CA SER A 212 2.35 -28.30 -20.07
C SER A 212 2.91 -27.35 -21.13
N GLY A 213 2.68 -26.04 -21.00
CA GLY A 213 3.16 -25.03 -21.94
C GLY A 213 4.69 -24.91 -21.99
N VAL A 214 5.37 -25.14 -20.85
CA VAL A 214 6.83 -25.12 -20.76
C VAL A 214 7.45 -26.43 -21.24
N VAL A 215 6.87 -27.57 -20.84
CA VAL A 215 7.39 -28.90 -21.16
C VAL A 215 7.20 -29.26 -22.63
N SER A 216 6.07 -28.91 -23.24
CA SER A 216 5.77 -29.24 -24.65
C SER A 216 6.55 -28.39 -25.67
N ARG A 217 7.33 -27.40 -25.23
CA ARG A 217 8.22 -26.65 -26.14
C ARG A 217 9.52 -27.43 -26.37
N ARG A 218 9.87 -27.64 -27.65
CA ARG A 218 11.21 -28.08 -28.05
C ARG A 218 12.26 -27.18 -27.42
N ALA A 219 13.40 -27.76 -27.04
CA ALA A 219 14.49 -27.07 -26.35
C ALA A 219 14.91 -25.78 -27.06
N ALA A 220 14.39 -24.63 -26.59
CA ALA A 220 14.87 -23.33 -27.03
C ALA A 220 16.33 -23.14 -26.56
N ARG A 221 17.14 -22.46 -27.38
CA ARG A 221 18.52 -22.10 -27.01
C ARG A 221 18.52 -21.37 -25.66
N ARG A 222 19.50 -21.69 -24.80
CA ARG A 222 19.74 -20.93 -23.57
C ARG A 222 20.18 -19.52 -23.98
N THR A 223 19.44 -18.52 -23.56
CA THR A 223 19.78 -17.11 -23.77
C THR A 223 19.61 -16.42 -22.42
N ALA A 224 20.61 -15.68 -21.95
CA ALA A 224 20.57 -14.95 -20.67
C ALA A 224 19.55 -13.79 -20.64
N SER A 225 18.48 -13.88 -21.43
CA SER A 225 17.47 -12.83 -21.63
C SER A 225 16.71 -12.48 -20.38
N VAL A 226 16.43 -13.44 -19.48
CA VAL A 226 15.67 -13.14 -18.25
C VAL A 226 16.53 -12.41 -17.21
N PRO A 227 17.74 -12.89 -16.83
CA PRO A 227 18.61 -12.09 -15.96
C PRO A 227 18.94 -10.72 -16.54
N ALA A 228 19.22 -10.63 -17.85
CA ALA A 228 19.46 -9.34 -18.50
C ALA A 228 18.22 -8.43 -18.47
N ALA A 229 17.03 -8.96 -18.78
CA ALA A 229 15.78 -8.20 -18.71
C ALA A 229 15.48 -7.73 -17.28
N LEU A 230 15.75 -8.56 -16.27
CA LEU A 230 15.60 -8.18 -14.86
C LEU A 230 16.57 -7.06 -14.48
N ILE A 231 17.84 -7.16 -14.85
CA ILE A 231 18.84 -6.12 -14.57
C ILE A 231 18.46 -4.81 -15.26
N VAL A 232 18.12 -4.87 -16.56
CA VAL A 232 17.68 -3.69 -17.31
C VAL A 232 16.42 -3.10 -16.71
N PHE A 233 15.45 -3.93 -16.34
CA PHE A 233 14.21 -3.48 -15.71
C PHE A 233 14.48 -2.81 -14.36
N LEU A 234 15.28 -3.42 -13.49
CA LEU A 234 15.67 -2.83 -12.21
C LEU A 234 16.42 -1.50 -12.42
N ALA A 235 17.32 -1.43 -13.40
CA ALA A 235 18.03 -0.19 -13.74
C ALA A 235 17.06 0.89 -14.27
N VAL A 236 16.08 0.52 -15.09
CA VAL A 236 15.05 1.44 -15.61
C VAL A 236 14.12 1.90 -14.50
N VAL A 237 13.73 1.04 -13.56
CA VAL A 237 12.89 1.46 -12.43
C VAL A 237 13.67 2.40 -11.53
N VAL A 238 14.90 2.04 -11.12
CA VAL A 238 15.74 2.91 -10.27
C VAL A 238 16.03 4.25 -10.95
N GLY A 239 16.45 4.23 -12.22
CA GLY A 239 16.74 5.43 -13.00
C GLY A 239 15.48 6.26 -13.33
N GLY A 240 14.37 5.59 -13.66
CA GLY A 240 13.09 6.21 -13.96
C GLY A 240 12.46 6.87 -12.73
N SER A 241 12.57 6.25 -11.56
CA SER A 241 12.19 6.86 -10.28
C SER A 241 13.02 8.12 -9.99
N ALA A 242 14.33 8.09 -10.23
CA ALA A 242 15.21 9.26 -10.06
C ALA A 242 14.75 10.44 -10.95
N ILE A 243 14.48 10.16 -12.23
CA ILE A 243 14.02 11.17 -13.20
C ILE A 243 12.61 11.67 -12.85
N GLY A 244 11.70 10.75 -12.47
CA GLY A 244 10.33 11.08 -12.10
C GLY A 244 10.26 11.97 -10.85
N PHE A 245 11.06 11.67 -9.82
CA PHE A 245 11.19 12.52 -8.64
C PHE A 245 11.92 13.82 -8.94
N ALA A 246 12.91 13.87 -9.82
CA ALA A 246 13.55 15.12 -10.25
C ALA A 246 12.60 16.01 -11.09
N ALA A 247 11.70 15.41 -11.87
CA ALA A 247 10.72 16.10 -12.70
C ALA A 247 9.47 16.55 -11.93
N LYS A 248 9.06 15.78 -10.90
CA LYS A 248 7.96 16.12 -9.97
C LYS A 248 8.40 16.83 -8.69
N ALA A 249 9.70 16.86 -8.37
CA ALA A 249 10.25 17.78 -7.40
C ALA A 249 9.69 19.14 -7.80
N PRO A 250 8.99 19.83 -6.90
CA PRO A 250 8.24 21.00 -7.29
C PRO A 250 9.23 22.03 -7.88
N ARG A 251 9.29 22.08 -9.21
CA ARG A 251 9.15 23.33 -9.93
C ARG A 251 7.72 23.80 -9.67
N VAL A 252 7.41 24.08 -8.40
CA VAL A 252 6.64 25.28 -8.11
C VAL A 252 7.57 26.35 -8.63
N THR A 253 7.43 26.62 -9.93
CA THR A 253 7.65 27.96 -10.43
C THR A 253 7.03 28.84 -9.38
N ASP A 254 7.86 29.70 -8.82
CA ASP A 254 7.48 30.87 -8.08
C ASP A 254 6.33 31.54 -8.84
N ARG A 255 5.09 31.09 -8.62
CA ARG A 255 3.94 31.94 -8.85
C ARG A 255 4.17 33.04 -7.85
N LYS A 256 4.57 34.20 -8.37
CA LYS A 256 4.72 35.44 -7.64
C LYS A 256 3.66 35.45 -6.52
N PRO A 257 4.05 35.67 -5.26
CA PRO A 257 3.11 35.84 -4.17
C PRO A 257 1.97 36.73 -4.65
N LEU A 258 0.72 36.26 -4.54
CA LEU A 258 -0.41 37.12 -4.85
C LEU A 258 -0.35 38.32 -3.90
N PRO A 259 -0.55 39.57 -4.39
CA PRO A 259 -0.58 40.76 -3.55
C PRO A 259 -1.61 40.62 -2.41
N ASP A 260 -1.25 41.14 -1.24
CA ASP A 260 -2.04 41.06 -0.02
C ASP A 260 -3.19 42.08 -0.08
N ASN A 261 -4.28 41.73 -0.76
CA ASN A 261 -5.42 42.63 -0.99
C ASN A 261 -6.49 42.58 0.13
N GLY A 262 -6.08 42.40 1.39
CA GLY A 262 -6.92 42.68 2.55
C GLY A 262 -7.25 41.50 3.47
N THR A 263 -7.67 41.87 4.68
CA THR A 263 -8.00 41.02 5.84
C THR A 263 -9.43 40.49 5.86
N SER A 264 -10.20 40.70 4.78
CA SER A 264 -11.65 40.44 4.77
C SER A 264 -12.00 39.08 4.14
N GLY A 265 -12.83 38.31 4.84
CA GLY A 265 -13.33 37.00 4.38
C GLY A 265 -13.28 35.93 5.47
N ARG A 266 -13.94 34.80 5.22
CA ARG A 266 -13.89 33.65 6.14
C ARG A 266 -12.46 33.10 6.19
N PRO A 267 -11.85 32.95 7.38
CA PRO A 267 -10.48 32.48 7.49
C PRO A 267 -10.36 31.00 7.14
N VAL A 268 -9.39 30.67 6.29
CA VAL A 268 -9.13 29.29 5.85
C VAL A 268 -7.65 28.97 5.97
N LEU A 269 -7.32 27.92 6.72
CA LEU A 269 -5.97 27.40 6.86
C LEU A 269 -5.74 26.21 5.90
N ILE A 270 -4.75 26.31 5.01
CA ILE A 270 -4.38 25.27 4.06
C ILE A 270 -3.15 24.51 4.56
N VAL A 271 -3.30 23.21 4.80
CA VAL A 271 -2.26 22.29 5.29
C VAL A 271 -1.90 21.33 4.15
N LYS A 272 -0.68 21.41 3.64
CA LYS A 272 -0.16 20.48 2.61
C LYS A 272 0.49 19.26 3.27
N GLY A 273 0.64 18.16 2.55
CA GLY A 273 1.30 16.95 3.04
C GLY A 273 2.84 16.96 3.04
N PHE A 274 3.40 15.78 3.32
CA PHE A 274 4.82 15.49 3.50
C PHE A 274 5.70 15.93 2.32
N GLY A 275 6.95 16.32 2.62
CA GLY A 275 7.97 16.63 1.63
C GLY A 275 7.73 17.94 0.86
N GLY A 276 6.70 18.71 1.24
CA GLY A 276 6.40 20.01 0.66
C GLY A 276 7.37 21.10 1.11
N SER A 277 7.40 22.22 0.38
CA SER A 277 8.11 23.43 0.78
C SER A 277 7.22 24.67 0.63
N TYR A 278 7.62 25.74 1.31
CA TYR A 278 6.95 27.03 1.27
C TYR A 278 7.97 28.16 1.40
N ALA A 279 8.01 29.06 0.41
CA ALA A 279 8.95 30.17 0.35
C ALA A 279 8.43 31.48 0.99
N GLY A 280 7.19 31.51 1.50
CA GLY A 280 6.50 32.74 1.91
C GLY A 280 5.45 33.22 0.90
N GLY A 281 4.39 33.91 1.37
CA GLY A 281 3.32 34.50 0.55
C GLY A 281 2.01 33.68 0.44
N ARG A 282 1.01 34.20 -0.29
CA ARG A 282 -0.23 33.45 -0.58
C ARG A 282 0.03 32.45 -1.70
N THR A 283 -0.21 31.16 -1.44
CA THR A 283 -0.01 30.09 -2.44
C THR A 283 -1.31 29.44 -2.92
N TYR A 284 -2.46 29.82 -2.37
CA TYR A 284 -3.74 29.22 -2.71
C TYR A 284 -4.86 30.25 -2.65
N ASP A 285 -5.57 30.42 -3.77
CA ASP A 285 -6.67 31.37 -3.91
C ASP A 285 -7.99 30.62 -4.10
N LEU A 286 -8.90 30.79 -3.13
CA LEU A 286 -10.26 30.27 -3.17
C LEU A 286 -11.24 31.28 -3.80
N GLY A 287 -10.76 32.41 -4.29
CA GLY A 287 -11.54 33.52 -4.82
C GLY A 287 -12.07 34.45 -3.71
N ARG A 288 -12.91 35.41 -4.11
CA ARG A 288 -13.51 36.39 -3.20
C ARG A 288 -14.29 35.72 -2.07
N GLY A 289 -14.21 36.29 -0.87
CA GLY A 289 -14.93 35.86 0.34
C GLY A 289 -14.12 35.01 1.32
N PHE A 290 -12.87 34.64 0.97
CA PHE A 290 -12.01 33.80 1.81
C PHE A 290 -10.65 34.45 2.08
N LEU A 291 -10.23 34.41 3.34
CA LEU A 291 -8.88 34.77 3.75
C LEU A 291 -8.06 33.49 3.89
N THR A 292 -7.34 33.13 2.82
CA THR A 292 -6.52 31.92 2.79
C THR A 292 -5.13 32.14 3.38
N ARG A 293 -4.75 31.31 4.34
CA ARG A 293 -3.39 31.24 4.91
C ARG A 293 -2.86 29.82 4.78
N ARG A 294 -1.57 29.69 4.49
CA ARG A 294 -0.90 28.38 4.48
C ARG A 294 -0.38 28.06 5.87
N PHE A 295 -0.58 26.82 6.32
CA PHE A 295 0.09 26.30 7.50
C PHE A 295 1.59 26.17 7.23
N SER A 296 2.38 26.70 8.13
CA SER A 296 3.83 26.51 8.12
C SER A 296 4.24 25.43 9.10
N TYR A 297 4.95 24.43 8.58
CA TYR A 297 5.60 23.40 9.37
C TYR A 297 6.74 23.97 10.21
N ALA A 298 7.37 25.09 9.82
CA ALA A 298 8.35 25.80 10.63
C ALA A 298 7.71 26.67 11.74
N GLY A 299 6.38 26.85 11.71
CA GLY A 299 5.64 27.69 12.65
C GLY A 299 5.39 29.11 12.13
N SER A 300 5.05 30.03 13.03
CA SER A 300 4.73 31.42 12.70
C SER A 300 5.63 32.41 13.43
N SER A 301 5.75 33.62 12.87
CA SER A 301 6.32 34.76 13.57
C SER A 301 5.50 35.16 14.80
N THR A 302 6.05 36.05 15.62
CA THR A 302 5.36 36.69 16.75
C THR A 302 4.09 37.44 16.32
N THR A 303 4.03 37.89 15.07
CA THR A 303 2.87 38.54 14.45
C THR A 303 1.89 37.56 13.80
N GLY A 304 2.06 36.25 14.00
CA GLY A 304 1.17 35.21 13.47
C GLY A 304 1.30 34.95 11.96
N ARG A 305 2.38 35.45 11.32
CA ARG A 305 2.65 35.18 9.89
C ARG A 305 3.36 33.83 9.74
N PRO A 306 2.95 32.97 8.80
CA PRO A 306 3.58 31.66 8.61
C PRO A 306 5.01 31.83 8.07
N LEU A 307 5.97 31.15 8.69
CA LEU A 307 7.37 31.17 8.28
C LEU A 307 7.57 30.31 7.02
N PRO A 308 8.55 30.62 6.16
CA PRO A 308 9.01 29.68 5.13
C PRO A 308 9.46 28.35 5.76
N TYR A 309 9.25 27.23 5.06
CA TYR A 309 9.67 25.90 5.51
C TYR A 309 10.17 25.04 4.35
N LYS A 310 11.01 24.07 4.68
CA LYS A 310 11.65 23.09 3.80
C LYS A 310 11.02 21.70 3.97
N PRO A 311 11.25 20.75 3.03
CA PRO A 311 10.72 19.40 3.13
C PRO A 311 11.02 18.70 4.47
N VAL A 312 12.21 18.91 5.04
CA VAL A 312 12.60 18.31 6.34
C VAL A 312 11.69 18.75 7.50
N ASP A 313 11.08 19.94 7.42
CA ASP A 313 10.23 20.44 8.51
C ASP A 313 8.92 19.65 8.62
N THR A 314 8.49 18.97 7.55
CA THR A 314 7.28 18.12 7.57
C THR A 314 7.46 16.86 8.41
N ALA A 315 8.70 16.42 8.62
CA ALA A 315 9.03 15.25 9.43
C ALA A 315 9.03 15.50 10.95
N SER A 316 8.66 16.70 11.42
CA SER A 316 8.69 17.04 12.85
C SER A 316 7.77 16.13 13.69
N PRO A 317 8.04 15.94 14.99
CA PRO A 317 7.15 15.18 15.88
C PRO A 317 5.71 15.73 15.89
N MET A 318 4.72 14.84 16.01
CA MET A 318 3.30 15.18 15.94
C MET A 318 2.89 16.22 16.99
N ASN A 319 3.35 16.09 18.24
CA ASN A 319 3.07 17.07 19.30
C ASN A 319 3.59 18.49 18.97
N VAL A 320 4.74 18.59 18.30
CA VAL A 320 5.30 19.87 17.82
C VAL A 320 4.42 20.44 16.70
N LEU A 321 3.95 19.59 15.79
CA LEU A 321 3.08 20.00 14.67
C LEU A 321 1.71 20.46 15.16
N ILE A 322 1.10 19.76 16.12
CA ILE A 322 -0.15 20.15 16.79
C ILE A 322 0.00 21.53 17.45
N ALA A 323 1.06 21.72 18.25
CA ALA A 323 1.30 23.01 18.92
C ALA A 323 1.57 24.16 17.92
N ARG A 324 2.19 23.85 16.76
CA ARG A 324 2.36 24.83 15.67
C ARG A 324 1.04 25.14 14.97
N MET A 325 0.13 24.16 14.85
CA MET A 325 -1.18 24.34 14.26
C MET A 325 -2.06 25.21 15.16
N ASP A 326 -2.13 24.89 16.44
CA ASP A 326 -2.86 25.67 17.45
C ASP A 326 -2.50 27.16 17.38
N ARG A 327 -1.21 27.50 17.47
CA ARG A 327 -0.74 28.88 17.38
C ARG A 327 -1.19 29.59 16.10
N GLN A 328 -1.15 28.91 14.96
CA GLN A 328 -1.51 29.49 13.67
C GLN A 328 -3.03 29.63 13.50
N VAL A 329 -3.81 28.66 13.98
CA VAL A 329 -5.28 28.70 14.00
C VAL A 329 -5.76 29.83 14.91
N ARG A 330 -5.26 29.90 16.16
CA ARG A 330 -5.60 30.96 17.11
C ARG A 330 -5.17 32.35 16.63
N ALA A 331 -4.00 32.48 16.01
CA ALA A 331 -3.56 33.76 15.44
C ALA A 331 -4.48 34.22 14.30
N LEU A 332 -4.95 33.29 13.46
CA LEU A 332 -5.87 33.60 12.36
C LEU A 332 -7.28 33.93 12.87
N ASN A 333 -7.78 33.19 13.86
CA ASN A 333 -9.02 33.49 14.56
C ASN A 333 -8.96 34.86 15.24
N HIS A 334 -7.91 35.18 16.01
CA HIS A 334 -7.75 36.48 16.65
C HIS A 334 -7.71 37.65 15.64
N ALA A 335 -7.06 37.45 14.50
CA ALA A 335 -6.98 38.47 13.46
C ALA A 335 -8.32 38.75 12.73
N THR A 336 -9.27 37.81 12.77
CA THR A 336 -10.53 37.88 12.01
C THR A 336 -11.78 37.86 12.87
N THR A 337 -11.67 37.48 14.14
CA THR A 337 -12.77 37.15 15.07
C THR A 337 -13.75 36.08 14.56
N LEU A 338 -13.37 35.32 13.53
CA LEU A 338 -14.18 34.29 12.90
C LEU A 338 -13.58 32.89 13.12
N PRO A 339 -14.41 31.83 13.25
CA PRO A 339 -13.94 30.46 13.24
C PRO A 339 -13.16 30.12 11.96
N VAL A 340 -12.13 29.27 12.09
CA VAL A 340 -11.22 28.90 11.01
C VAL A 340 -11.64 27.59 10.37
N SER A 341 -11.82 27.59 9.04
CA SER A 341 -11.94 26.34 8.30
C SER A 341 -10.55 25.79 7.97
N ILE A 342 -10.32 24.49 8.18
CA ILE A 342 -9.05 23.82 7.88
C ILE A 342 -9.24 22.96 6.63
N ILE A 343 -8.37 23.13 5.64
CA ILE A 343 -8.26 22.22 4.49
C ILE A 343 -6.91 21.53 4.57
N ALA A 344 -6.92 20.21 4.66
CA ALA A 344 -5.73 19.42 4.92
C ALA A 344 -5.55 18.30 3.88
N GLU A 345 -4.34 18.15 3.35
CA GLU A 345 -4.02 17.16 2.32
C GLU A 345 -2.97 16.15 2.79
N SER A 346 -3.17 14.85 2.52
CA SER A 346 -2.21 13.77 2.83
C SER A 346 -1.81 13.81 4.32
N GLU A 347 -0.51 13.80 4.66
CA GLU A 347 -0.02 13.92 6.05
C GLU A 347 -0.63 15.11 6.83
N GLY A 348 -0.97 16.20 6.14
CA GLY A 348 -1.62 17.34 6.78
C GLY A 348 -2.96 17.00 7.43
N SER A 349 -3.67 15.99 6.93
CA SER A 349 -4.94 15.51 7.50
C SER A 349 -4.75 14.95 8.90
N LEU A 350 -3.74 14.08 9.08
CA LEU A 350 -3.39 13.51 10.39
C LEU A 350 -3.11 14.60 11.42
N ILE A 351 -2.37 15.65 11.04
CA ILE A 351 -2.04 16.76 11.96
C ILE A 351 -3.31 17.54 12.35
N ALA A 352 -4.17 17.83 11.36
CA ALA A 352 -5.39 18.59 11.59
C ALA A 352 -6.39 17.84 12.47
N GLU A 353 -6.54 16.53 12.24
CA GLU A 353 -7.41 15.66 13.03
C GLU A 353 -6.91 15.58 14.47
N ARG A 354 -5.62 15.25 14.68
CA ARG A 354 -5.05 15.17 16.03
C ARG A 354 -5.10 16.50 16.77
N TYR A 355 -4.94 17.63 16.08
CA TYR A 355 -5.10 18.95 16.71
C TYR A 355 -6.53 19.18 17.21
N LEU A 356 -7.53 18.88 16.39
CA LEU A 356 -8.94 19.09 16.73
C LEU A 356 -9.45 18.11 17.79
N GLU A 357 -8.87 16.92 17.88
CA GLU A 357 -9.11 15.96 18.98
C GLU A 357 -8.43 16.41 20.27
N ALA A 358 -7.18 16.85 20.20
CA ALA A 358 -6.41 17.28 21.38
C ALA A 358 -6.98 18.54 22.04
N ASP A 359 -7.70 19.37 21.28
CA ASP A 359 -8.31 20.60 21.79
C ASP A 359 -9.73 20.81 21.22
N PRO A 360 -10.77 20.30 21.90
CA PRO A 360 -12.17 20.55 21.52
C PRO A 360 -12.59 22.02 21.61
N SER A 361 -11.79 22.89 22.25
CA SER A 361 -12.03 24.34 22.30
C SER A 361 -11.41 25.11 21.14
N ALA A 362 -10.71 24.42 20.24
CA ALA A 362 -10.09 24.98 19.06
C ALA A 362 -11.11 25.82 18.25
N PRO A 363 -10.77 27.04 17.80
CA PRO A 363 -11.70 27.93 17.11
C PRO A 363 -11.88 27.54 15.63
N GLY A 364 -12.20 26.27 15.36
CA GLY A 364 -12.48 25.73 14.03
C GLY A 364 -13.97 25.54 13.79
N ASP A 365 -14.44 25.73 12.54
CA ASP A 365 -15.83 25.41 12.16
C ASP A 365 -15.96 24.19 11.23
N ARG A 366 -14.87 23.84 10.52
CA ARG A 366 -14.88 22.79 9.51
C ARG A 366 -13.50 22.21 9.27
N LEU A 367 -13.47 20.91 9.01
CA LEU A 367 -12.31 20.19 8.49
C LEU A 367 -12.66 19.60 7.11
N ILE A 368 -11.89 19.96 6.10
CA ILE A 368 -11.94 19.36 4.76
C ILE A 368 -10.64 18.59 4.55
N VAL A 369 -10.72 17.27 4.47
CA VAL A 369 -9.54 16.42 4.22
C VAL A 369 -9.51 15.93 2.79
N LEU A 370 -8.32 15.98 2.19
CA LEU A 370 -8.05 15.66 0.81
C LEU A 370 -6.99 14.56 0.77
N SER A 371 -7.28 13.42 0.16
CA SER A 371 -6.34 12.27 0.19
C SER A 371 -5.89 11.93 1.63
N PRO A 372 -6.81 11.73 2.59
CA PRO A 372 -6.43 11.36 3.94
C PRO A 372 -5.65 10.04 3.94
N ILE A 373 -4.81 9.86 4.96
CA ILE A 373 -4.06 8.62 5.16
C ILE A 373 -4.90 7.73 6.08
N LEU A 374 -5.59 6.75 5.49
CA LEU A 374 -6.55 5.89 6.18
C LEU A 374 -5.84 4.69 6.85
N ALA A 375 -6.09 4.43 8.14
CA ALA A 375 -5.52 3.30 8.88
C ALA A 375 -3.98 3.15 8.80
N PRO A 376 -3.19 4.21 9.07
CA PRO A 376 -1.73 4.09 9.04
C PRO A 376 -1.20 3.24 10.19
N GLY A 377 0.04 2.74 10.06
CA GLY A 377 0.69 2.00 11.14
C GLY A 377 0.13 0.60 11.38
N SER A 378 -0.52 0.00 10.38
CA SER A 378 -1.06 -1.38 10.44
C SER A 378 0.01 -2.48 10.60
N VAL A 379 1.29 -2.12 10.50
CA VAL A 379 2.45 -2.98 10.75
C VAL A 379 3.47 -2.26 11.64
N TYR A 380 4.32 -3.02 12.32
CA TYR A 380 5.35 -2.50 13.21
C TYR A 380 6.77 -2.77 12.70
N TYR A 381 7.70 -1.88 13.05
CA TYR A 381 9.13 -2.19 13.03
C TYR A 381 9.87 -1.40 14.13
N PRO A 382 10.84 -2.04 14.83
CA PRO A 382 11.52 -1.41 15.94
C PRO A 382 12.49 -0.30 15.50
N PRO A 383 12.80 0.64 16.42
CA PRO A 383 13.92 1.56 16.27
C PRO A 383 15.26 0.84 16.06
N ARG A 384 16.25 1.59 15.56
CA ARG A 384 17.60 1.08 15.28
C ARG A 384 18.20 0.46 16.55
N GLY A 385 18.78 -0.73 16.40
CA GLY A 385 19.44 -1.43 17.52
C GLY A 385 18.50 -2.09 18.53
N ARG A 386 17.19 -2.16 18.25
CA ARG A 386 16.22 -2.92 19.05
C ARG A 386 15.64 -4.08 18.25
N ASP A 387 15.39 -5.18 18.95
CA ASP A 387 14.57 -6.28 18.46
C ASP A 387 13.09 -5.98 18.68
N GLY A 388 12.23 -6.64 17.90
CA GLY A 388 10.79 -6.42 17.87
C GLY A 388 10.19 -6.93 16.56
N TRP A 389 8.85 -6.96 16.51
CA TRP A 389 8.12 -7.36 15.30
C TRP A 389 8.57 -6.56 14.08
N GLY A 390 8.81 -7.21 12.95
CA GLY A 390 9.20 -6.56 11.70
C GLY A 390 10.64 -6.01 11.66
N VAL A 391 11.56 -6.49 12.51
CA VAL A 391 12.95 -5.98 12.57
C VAL A 391 13.66 -5.97 11.21
N ALA A 392 13.61 -7.05 10.44
CA ALA A 392 14.21 -7.14 9.11
C ALA A 392 13.50 -6.22 8.10
N ALA A 393 12.19 -6.06 8.20
CA ALA A 393 11.44 -5.10 7.39
C ALA A 393 11.85 -3.65 7.71
N GLY A 394 12.07 -3.30 8.98
CA GLY A 394 12.61 -2.01 9.40
C GLY A 394 13.98 -1.71 8.79
N TRP A 395 14.87 -2.71 8.72
CA TRP A 395 16.14 -2.56 7.98
C TRP A 395 15.93 -2.40 6.48
N GLY A 396 14.98 -3.15 5.90
CA GLY A 396 14.56 -3.00 4.50
C GLY A 396 14.07 -1.59 4.18
N LEU A 397 13.22 -1.01 5.03
CA LEU A 397 12.72 0.36 4.89
C LEU A 397 13.83 1.40 4.98
N ARG A 398 14.76 1.25 5.93
CA ARG A 398 15.93 2.16 6.04
C ARG A 398 16.82 2.07 4.79
N GLY A 399 17.01 0.86 4.25
CA GLY A 399 17.73 0.66 2.99
C GLY A 399 17.01 1.33 1.82
N LEU A 400 15.70 1.12 1.68
CA LEU A 400 14.87 1.76 0.65
C LEU A 400 14.93 3.29 0.75
N ALA A 401 14.77 3.84 1.95
CA ALA A 401 14.84 5.28 2.22
C ALA A 401 16.22 5.86 1.86
N SER A 402 17.30 5.13 2.13
CA SER A 402 18.66 5.52 1.75
C SER A 402 18.84 5.57 0.23
N VAL A 403 18.34 4.55 -0.49
CA VAL A 403 18.37 4.52 -1.97
C VAL A 403 17.54 5.67 -2.55
N MET A 404 16.31 5.89 -2.04
CA MET A 404 15.45 6.96 -2.52
C MET A 404 16.07 8.34 -2.29
N SER A 405 16.66 8.58 -1.11
CA SER A 405 17.33 9.84 -0.79
C SER A 405 18.58 10.08 -1.65
N ALA A 406 19.23 9.03 -2.15
CA ALA A 406 20.37 9.15 -3.06
C ALA A 406 19.96 9.56 -4.50
N VAL A 407 18.70 9.29 -4.89
CA VAL A 407 18.20 9.51 -6.26
C VAL A 407 17.11 10.58 -6.35
N SER A 408 16.67 11.13 -5.23
CA SER A 408 15.60 12.12 -5.13
C SER A 408 16.08 13.33 -4.33
N PRO A 409 15.62 14.55 -4.67
CA PRO A 409 15.87 15.74 -3.83
C PRO A 409 15.04 15.74 -2.54
N LEU A 410 14.15 14.76 -2.35
CA LEU A 410 13.40 14.56 -1.11
C LEU A 410 14.21 13.67 -0.15
N HIS A 411 14.39 14.14 1.08
CA HIS A 411 14.97 13.35 2.16
C HIS A 411 13.89 12.43 2.74
N PHE A 412 14.05 11.13 2.54
CA PHE A 412 13.20 10.11 3.13
C PHE A 412 13.93 9.45 4.27
N GLU A 413 13.30 9.42 5.44
CA GLU A 413 13.78 8.69 6.60
C GLU A 413 12.69 7.76 7.10
N ALA A 414 12.99 6.46 7.19
CA ALA A 414 12.05 5.49 7.75
C ALA A 414 11.67 5.91 9.19
N ASP A 415 12.64 6.38 9.96
CA ASP A 415 12.47 6.78 11.35
C ASP A 415 12.28 8.27 11.54
N ALA A 416 11.76 8.97 10.53
CA ALA A 416 11.30 10.34 10.70
C ALA A 416 10.38 10.42 11.94
N PRO A 417 10.50 11.44 12.80
CA PRO A 417 9.75 11.52 14.04
C PRO A 417 8.23 11.29 13.88
N ILE A 418 7.59 11.91 12.88
CA ILE A 418 6.17 11.67 12.59
C ILE A 418 5.85 10.22 12.21
N VAL A 419 6.75 9.54 11.50
CA VAL A 419 6.59 8.11 11.15
C VAL A 419 6.77 7.22 12.38
N ARG A 420 7.60 7.62 13.35
CA ARG A 420 7.67 6.95 14.65
C ARG A 420 6.41 7.13 15.46
N ASP A 421 5.85 8.34 15.51
CA ASP A 421 4.56 8.58 16.19
C ASP A 421 3.46 7.66 15.62
N VAL A 422 3.36 7.55 14.28
CA VAL A 422 2.40 6.65 13.62
C VAL A 422 2.64 5.17 13.94
N VAL A 423 3.89 4.70 13.87
CA VAL A 423 4.19 3.27 14.04
C VAL A 423 4.17 2.83 15.49
N ASP A 424 4.56 3.71 16.42
CA ASP A 424 4.60 3.39 17.84
C ASP A 424 3.21 3.59 18.48
N GLN A 425 2.31 4.41 17.89
CA GLN A 425 0.96 4.69 18.42
C GLN A 425 -0.11 4.68 17.31
N PRO A 426 -0.31 3.58 16.58
CA PRO A 426 -1.18 3.55 15.41
C PRO A 426 -2.66 3.80 15.73
N SER A 427 -3.14 3.36 16.90
CA SER A 427 -4.54 3.56 17.31
C SER A 427 -4.93 5.03 17.44
N ALA A 428 -3.96 5.89 17.78
CA ALA A 428 -4.18 7.33 17.82
C ALA A 428 -4.41 7.91 16.41
N PHE A 429 -4.21 7.15 15.33
CA PHE A 429 -4.36 7.60 13.95
C PHE A 429 -5.50 6.94 13.18
N HIS A 430 -6.32 6.15 13.86
CA HIS A 430 -7.47 5.47 13.27
C HIS A 430 -8.68 6.41 13.14
N ASP A 431 -9.42 6.30 12.03
CA ASP A 431 -10.52 7.21 11.68
C ASP A 431 -11.68 7.10 12.69
N ALA A 432 -11.95 5.88 13.17
CA ALA A 432 -12.95 5.59 14.19
C ALA A 432 -12.74 6.35 15.52
N CYS A 433 -11.56 6.92 15.73
CA CYS A 433 -11.24 7.71 16.91
C CYS A 433 -11.50 9.22 16.75
N PHE A 434 -11.84 9.72 15.56
CA PHE A 434 -12.12 11.15 15.39
C PHE A 434 -13.45 11.54 16.04
N THR A 435 -13.37 12.18 17.19
CA THR A 435 -14.52 12.72 17.95
C THR A 435 -14.54 14.25 17.98
N GLY A 436 -13.73 14.89 17.11
CA GLY A 436 -13.56 16.33 17.09
C GLY A 436 -14.89 17.08 16.85
N PRO A 437 -15.04 18.30 17.41
CA PRO A 437 -16.32 19.02 17.43
C PRO A 437 -16.73 19.61 16.07
N VAL A 438 -15.88 19.51 15.06
CA VAL A 438 -16.07 20.16 13.75
C VAL A 438 -16.63 19.21 12.70
N ALA A 439 -17.42 19.74 11.78
CA ALA A 439 -17.89 18.96 10.64
C ALA A 439 -16.71 18.55 9.73
N ARG A 440 -16.51 17.24 9.57
CA ARG A 440 -15.53 16.64 8.65
C ARG A 440 -16.17 16.39 7.28
N VAL A 441 -15.44 16.74 6.22
CA VAL A 441 -15.76 16.42 4.81
C VAL A 441 -14.52 15.82 4.17
N GLU A 442 -14.69 14.71 3.47
CA GLU A 442 -13.57 13.89 3.01
C GLU A 442 -13.60 13.68 1.49
N PHE A 443 -12.47 13.94 0.84
CA PHE A 443 -12.28 13.64 -0.58
C PHE A 443 -11.25 12.53 -0.74
N LEU A 444 -11.72 11.35 -1.16
CA LEU A 444 -10.88 10.17 -1.35
C LEU A 444 -10.47 10.03 -2.82
N PRO A 445 -9.17 10.07 -3.16
CA PRO A 445 -8.71 9.66 -4.48
C PRO A 445 -9.02 8.18 -4.70
N LEU A 446 -9.67 7.85 -5.81
CA LEU A 446 -9.98 6.46 -6.17
C LEU A 446 -8.72 5.58 -6.22
N ALA A 447 -7.56 6.15 -6.56
CA ALA A 447 -6.30 5.42 -6.54
C ALA A 447 -5.97 4.90 -5.13
N ASP A 448 -6.34 5.61 -4.06
CA ASP A 448 -6.05 5.23 -2.67
C ASP A 448 -6.88 4.05 -2.18
N ALA A 449 -7.93 3.67 -2.91
CA ALA A 449 -8.67 2.43 -2.65
C ALA A 449 -7.75 1.20 -2.59
N VAL A 450 -6.61 1.21 -3.29
CA VAL A 450 -5.64 0.10 -3.26
C VAL A 450 -4.85 -0.01 -1.95
N ALA A 451 -4.96 0.98 -1.07
CA ALA A 451 -4.29 1.02 0.22
C ALA A 451 -5.15 0.44 1.36
N ALA A 452 -4.57 0.39 2.55
CA ALA A 452 -5.29 -0.09 3.72
C ALA A 452 -6.45 0.86 4.05
N ARG A 453 -7.54 0.28 4.55
CA ARG A 453 -8.72 0.98 5.08
C ARG A 453 -9.20 0.16 6.29
N GLU A 454 -9.83 0.79 7.27
CA GLU A 454 -10.49 0.09 8.39
C GLU A 454 -11.72 -0.69 7.91
N GLU A 455 -11.88 -1.92 8.38
CA GLU A 455 -13.08 -2.71 8.07
C GLU A 455 -14.27 -2.17 8.87
N GLY A 456 -15.37 -1.84 8.18
CA GLY A 456 -16.67 -1.58 8.83
C GLY A 456 -17.11 -0.12 8.93
N GLU A 457 -16.34 0.87 8.47
CA GLU A 457 -16.79 2.26 8.46
C GLU A 457 -17.52 2.65 7.16
N PRO A 458 -18.82 2.98 7.22
CA PRO A 458 -19.44 3.79 6.19
C PRO A 458 -19.01 5.24 6.41
N ALA A 459 -18.19 5.76 5.51
CA ALA A 459 -17.84 7.16 5.53
C ALA A 459 -19.09 8.01 5.21
N THR A 460 -19.70 8.57 6.27
CA THR A 460 -21.02 9.21 6.18
C THR A 460 -21.01 10.50 5.34
N ARG A 461 -19.84 11.06 5.01
CA ARG A 461 -19.64 12.18 4.05
C ARG A 461 -18.32 12.07 3.27
N VAL A 462 -18.15 10.97 2.53
CA VAL A 462 -17.02 10.80 1.58
C VAL A 462 -17.45 11.05 0.14
N THR A 463 -16.65 11.88 -0.52
CA THR A 463 -16.69 12.08 -1.97
C THR A 463 -15.47 11.41 -2.59
N VAL A 464 -15.70 10.35 -3.36
CA VAL A 464 -14.63 9.68 -4.12
C VAL A 464 -14.37 10.44 -5.41
N VAL A 465 -13.10 10.73 -5.71
CA VAL A 465 -12.68 11.48 -6.90
C VAL A 465 -11.64 10.73 -7.72
N THR A 466 -11.66 10.92 -9.04
CA THR A 466 -10.73 10.27 -9.97
C THR A 466 -9.34 10.92 -9.94
N ALA A 467 -8.58 10.64 -8.88
CA ALA A 467 -7.24 11.19 -8.67
C ALA A 467 -6.27 10.15 -8.09
N PHE A 468 -4.98 10.48 -8.15
CA PHE A 468 -3.92 9.83 -7.35
C PHE A 468 -3.78 10.48 -5.98
N HIS A 469 -3.07 9.82 -5.06
CA HIS A 469 -2.77 10.39 -3.76
C HIS A 469 -2.04 11.74 -3.89
N GLY A 470 -2.60 12.78 -3.26
CA GLY A 470 -2.02 14.12 -3.23
C GLY A 470 -2.12 14.90 -4.55
N GLY A 471 -2.09 16.22 -4.44
CA GLY A 471 -2.24 17.13 -5.59
C GLY A 471 -3.67 17.59 -5.85
N LEU A 472 -4.63 17.19 -5.01
CA LEU A 472 -6.02 17.66 -5.04
C LEU A 472 -6.11 19.17 -4.81
N LEU A 473 -5.23 19.73 -3.97
CA LEU A 473 -5.10 21.19 -3.84
C LEU A 473 -4.58 21.88 -5.11
N GLY A 474 -3.98 21.15 -6.05
CA GLY A 474 -3.54 21.71 -7.34
C GLY A 474 -4.64 21.72 -8.40
N ASP A 475 -5.69 20.91 -8.23
CA ASP A 475 -6.70 20.64 -9.24
C ASP A 475 -7.77 21.77 -9.29
N PRO A 476 -7.95 22.46 -10.44
CA PRO A 476 -9.01 23.44 -10.62
C PRO A 476 -10.43 22.93 -10.35
N SER A 477 -10.73 21.68 -10.70
CA SER A 477 -12.05 21.08 -10.48
C SER A 477 -12.32 20.86 -8.99
N MET A 478 -11.29 20.45 -8.25
CA MET A 478 -11.35 20.27 -6.80
C MET A 478 -11.48 21.60 -6.06
N ARG A 479 -10.81 22.65 -6.52
CA ARG A 479 -10.98 24.01 -5.96
C ARG A 479 -12.44 24.47 -5.97
N ALA A 480 -13.19 24.15 -7.02
CA ALA A 480 -14.61 24.47 -7.10
C ALA A 480 -15.45 23.69 -6.07
N HIS A 481 -15.17 22.39 -5.88
CA HIS A 481 -15.82 21.55 -4.88
C HIS A 481 -15.51 22.01 -3.45
N ILE A 482 -14.24 22.29 -3.14
CA ILE A 482 -13.84 22.85 -1.85
C ILE A 482 -14.59 24.16 -1.58
N ARG A 483 -14.68 25.04 -2.59
CA ARG A 483 -15.42 26.30 -2.47
C ARG A 483 -16.91 26.06 -2.22
N SER A 484 -17.56 25.12 -2.91
CA SER A 484 -18.98 24.82 -2.69
C SER A 484 -19.22 24.25 -1.29
N VAL A 485 -18.34 23.35 -0.83
CA VAL A 485 -18.38 22.84 0.55
C VAL A 485 -18.26 23.98 1.54
N LEU A 486 -17.28 24.87 1.42
CA LEU A 486 -17.12 26.03 2.32
C LEU A 486 -18.34 26.96 2.33
N LEU A 487 -19.08 27.03 1.23
CA LEU A 487 -20.32 27.79 1.10
C LEU A 487 -21.58 27.03 1.56
N ASN A 488 -21.43 25.85 2.18
CA ASN A 488 -22.52 24.99 2.66
C ASN A 488 -23.45 24.47 1.55
N ALA A 489 -22.94 24.34 0.32
CA ALA A 489 -23.71 23.69 -0.74
C ALA A 489 -23.91 22.20 -0.39
N PRO A 490 -25.10 21.63 -0.64
CA PRO A 490 -25.33 20.20 -0.45
C PRO A 490 -24.42 19.40 -1.38
N GLU A 491 -23.63 18.52 -0.80
CA GLU A 491 -22.77 17.62 -1.53
C GLU A 491 -23.57 16.37 -1.92
N ARG A 492 -23.45 15.93 -3.17
CA ARG A 492 -24.09 14.70 -3.63
C ARG A 492 -23.06 13.58 -3.61
N ALA A 493 -23.33 12.57 -2.79
CA ALA A 493 -22.58 11.32 -2.86
C ALA A 493 -22.75 10.70 -4.26
N ASP A 494 -21.64 10.43 -4.93
CA ASP A 494 -21.65 9.61 -6.15
C ASP A 494 -21.54 8.14 -5.74
N HIS A 495 -22.70 7.50 -5.60
CA HIS A 495 -22.80 6.09 -5.22
C HIS A 495 -22.06 5.16 -6.21
N SER A 496 -21.92 5.53 -7.48
CA SER A 496 -21.20 4.74 -8.47
C SER A 496 -19.70 4.73 -8.19
N MET A 497 -19.15 5.89 -7.83
CA MET A 497 -17.75 6.04 -7.45
C MET A 497 -17.43 5.38 -6.11
N GLN A 498 -18.34 5.44 -5.14
CA GLN A 498 -18.21 4.72 -3.87
C GLN A 498 -18.23 3.19 -4.05
N THR A 499 -19.06 2.71 -4.98
CA THR A 499 -19.08 1.28 -5.35
C THR A 499 -17.76 0.88 -6.00
N LEU A 500 -17.25 1.70 -6.94
CA LEU A 500 -15.99 1.44 -7.61
C LEU A 500 -14.81 1.44 -6.63
N ASP A 501 -14.76 2.39 -5.69
CA ASP A 501 -13.79 2.42 -4.59
C ASP A 501 -13.81 1.10 -3.79
N THR A 502 -15.00 0.65 -3.38
CA THR A 502 -15.17 -0.59 -2.61
C THR A 502 -14.69 -1.81 -3.37
N VAL A 503 -14.99 -1.89 -4.68
CA VAL A 503 -14.53 -2.98 -5.55
C VAL A 503 -13.00 -2.98 -5.68
N VAL A 504 -12.40 -1.81 -5.92
CA VAL A 504 -10.94 -1.67 -6.08
C VAL A 504 -10.23 -2.06 -4.78
N TRP A 505 -10.71 -1.59 -3.63
CA TRP A 505 -10.15 -1.95 -2.34
C TRP A 505 -10.26 -3.43 -2.01
N ALA A 506 -11.44 -4.01 -2.21
CA ALA A 506 -11.65 -5.42 -1.95
C ALA A 506 -10.70 -6.26 -2.84
N GLY A 507 -10.54 -5.88 -4.11
CA GLY A 507 -9.61 -6.54 -5.03
C GLY A 507 -8.13 -6.35 -4.65
N ALA A 508 -7.78 -5.16 -4.18
CA ALA A 508 -6.43 -4.86 -3.69
C ALA A 508 -6.07 -5.60 -2.40
N GLY A 509 -7.07 -6.12 -1.65
CA GLY A 509 -6.88 -6.93 -0.45
C GLY A 509 -5.93 -8.11 -0.65
N ALA A 510 -5.95 -8.74 -1.84
CA ALA A 510 -5.03 -9.83 -2.17
C ALA A 510 -3.55 -9.40 -2.22
N TRP A 511 -3.27 -8.10 -2.35
CA TRP A 511 -1.92 -7.59 -2.61
C TRP A 511 -1.31 -6.85 -1.43
N ARG A 512 -2.13 -6.41 -0.47
CA ARG A 512 -1.69 -5.78 0.78
C ARG A 512 -0.86 -6.74 1.63
N VAL A 513 -0.01 -6.21 2.51
CA VAL A 513 0.62 -7.02 3.57
C VAL A 513 -0.43 -7.32 4.65
N PRO A 514 -0.33 -8.46 5.35
CA PRO A 514 -1.18 -8.72 6.51
C PRO A 514 -0.89 -7.68 7.59
N PRO A 515 -1.90 -7.09 8.26
CA PRO A 515 -1.64 -6.23 9.40
C PRO A 515 -1.06 -7.05 10.55
N LEU A 516 -0.27 -6.42 11.41
CA LEU A 516 0.19 -7.01 12.65
C LEU A 516 -0.96 -7.00 13.66
N GLU A 517 -1.28 -8.16 14.23
CA GLU A 517 -2.32 -8.28 15.25
C GLU A 517 -1.98 -7.39 16.47
N PRO A 518 -2.85 -6.43 16.87
CA PRO A 518 -2.49 -5.43 17.86
C PRO A 518 -2.06 -6.01 19.22
N SER A 519 -2.68 -7.12 19.62
CA SER A 519 -2.36 -7.81 20.89
C SER A 519 -0.95 -8.40 20.94
N LEU A 520 -0.28 -8.56 19.79
CA LEU A 520 1.07 -9.12 19.73
C LEU A 520 2.16 -8.10 19.99
N ASN A 521 1.91 -6.80 19.84
CA ASN A 521 2.93 -5.78 19.96
C ASN A 521 2.83 -5.02 21.30
N PRO A 522 3.76 -5.27 22.26
CA PRO A 522 3.79 -4.52 23.50
C PRO A 522 4.09 -3.04 23.32
N ALA A 523 4.58 -2.58 22.16
CA ALA A 523 4.72 -1.14 21.95
C ALA A 523 3.35 -0.43 21.86
N TRP A 524 2.30 -1.18 21.49
CA TRP A 524 0.96 -0.65 21.23
C TRP A 524 0.00 -0.80 22.43
N HIS A 525 0.51 -0.87 23.67
CA HIS A 525 -0.35 -0.92 24.86
C HIS A 525 -1.47 0.11 24.72
N SER A 526 -2.70 -0.37 24.90
CA SER A 526 -3.97 0.27 24.52
C SER A 526 -4.08 1.72 24.96
N ALA A 527 -3.51 2.63 24.18
CA ALA A 527 -4.10 3.93 23.96
C ALA A 527 -5.40 3.64 23.21
N ALA A 528 -6.47 3.41 23.99
CA ALA A 528 -7.82 3.58 23.49
C ALA A 528 -7.91 4.97 22.82
N CYS A 529 -8.85 5.14 21.90
CA CYS A 529 -9.17 6.47 21.39
C CYS A 529 -9.18 7.46 22.59
N PRO A 530 -8.47 8.59 22.50
CA PRO A 530 -8.30 9.52 23.62
C PRO A 530 -9.64 9.96 24.24
#